data_AF-A0A0K1NJJ5-F1
#
_entry.id   AF-A0A0K1NJJ5-F1
#
_cell.length_a   1.000
_cell.length_b   1.000
_cell.length_c   1.000
_cell.angle_alpha   90.00
_cell.angle_beta   90.00
_cell.angle_gamma   90.00
#
_symmetry.space_group_name_H-M   'P 1'
#
loop_
_entity.id
_entity.type
_entity.pdbx_description
1 polymer ?
#
loop_
_entity_poly.entity_id
_entity_poly.type
_entity_poly.pdbx_seq_one_letter_code
_entity_poly.pdbx_strand_id
1 'polypeptide(L)'
;MRNKVKKTLMGLALVVATLSVSSCATRESAVNDLQKFSYELRDNSQYYTASEWERAFNKFGMIRREIARHDYTVAERQRIGRLEGDCARYMVRGAKDGVINSVFGLGSELQGILDAIGGKNRE
;
A
#
# COMPACT_ATOMS: atom_id res chain seq x y z
N MET A 1 -30.26 14.18 38.46
CA MET A 1 -29.47 13.10 37.78
C MET A 1 -29.57 13.11 36.25
N ARG A 2 -30.75 13.43 35.67
CA ARG A 2 -31.01 13.43 34.21
C ARG A 2 -30.06 14.28 33.33
N ASN A 3 -29.54 15.41 33.84
CA ASN A 3 -28.64 16.28 33.07
C ASN A 3 -27.16 15.83 33.07
N LYS A 4 -26.73 15.01 34.05
CA LYS A 4 -25.38 14.41 34.07
C LYS A 4 -25.25 13.28 33.04
N VAL A 5 -26.30 12.48 32.86
CA VAL A 5 -26.34 11.39 31.87
C VAL A 5 -26.36 11.93 30.43
N LYS A 6 -27.06 13.04 30.18
CA LYS A 6 -27.06 13.73 28.87
C LYS A 6 -25.68 14.30 28.50
N LYS A 7 -24.99 14.93 29.47
CA LYS A 7 -23.63 15.46 29.25
C LYS A 7 -22.58 14.37 29.01
N THR A 8 -22.72 13.22 29.67
CA THR A 8 -21.82 12.06 29.49
C THR A 8 -22.09 11.32 28.17
N LEU A 9 -23.35 11.13 27.77
CA LEU A 9 -23.72 10.59 26.45
C LEU A 9 -23.27 11.50 25.30
N MET A 10 -23.41 12.81 25.45
CA MET A 10 -22.98 13.79 24.44
C MET A 10 -21.45 13.88 24.31
N GLY A 11 -20.71 13.65 25.40
CA GLY A 11 -19.25 13.51 25.36
C GLY A 11 -18.80 12.19 24.70
N LEU A 12 -19.50 11.09 24.97
CA LEU A 12 -19.19 9.77 24.38
C LEU A 12 -19.43 9.73 22.87
N ALA A 13 -20.51 10.35 22.39
CA ALA A 13 -20.79 10.47 20.95
C ALA A 13 -19.71 11.27 20.20
N LEU A 14 -19.07 12.23 20.86
CA LEU A 14 -18.04 13.09 20.27
C LEU A 14 -16.67 12.38 20.16
N VAL A 15 -16.38 11.44 21.08
CA VAL A 15 -15.17 10.59 21.04
C VAL A 15 -15.30 9.48 19.97
N VAL A 16 -16.51 8.94 19.78
CA VAL A 16 -16.76 7.95 18.71
C VAL A 16 -16.68 8.60 17.34
N ALA A 17 -17.13 9.85 17.19
CA ALA A 17 -17.05 10.56 15.92
C ALA A 17 -15.60 10.85 15.48
N THR A 18 -14.68 11.17 16.40
CA THR A 18 -13.28 11.49 16.07
C THR A 18 -12.42 10.26 15.70
N LEU A 19 -12.77 9.07 16.19
CA LEU A 19 -12.11 7.81 15.81
C LEU A 19 -12.45 7.40 14.36
N SER A 20 -13.67 7.71 13.89
CA SER A 20 -14.12 7.37 12.54
C SER A 20 -13.44 8.21 11.45
N VAL A 21 -13.23 9.51 11.68
CA VAL A 21 -12.55 10.39 10.69
C VAL A 21 -11.05 10.14 10.60
N SER A 22 -10.39 9.75 11.70
CA SER A 22 -8.96 9.44 11.69
C SER A 22 -8.65 8.15 10.95
N SER A 23 -9.49 7.10 11.11
CA SER A 23 -9.34 5.85 10.36
C SER A 23 -9.56 6.04 8.85
N CYS A 24 -10.58 6.81 8.43
CA CYS A 24 -10.77 7.14 7.01
C CYS A 24 -9.60 7.94 6.42
N ALA A 25 -9.05 8.91 7.16
CA ALA A 25 -7.92 9.70 6.69
C ALA A 25 -6.65 8.85 6.49
N THR A 26 -6.34 7.94 7.42
CA THR A 26 -5.17 7.05 7.31
C THR A 26 -5.36 6.00 6.20
N ARG A 27 -6.58 5.46 6.08
CA ARG A 27 -6.97 4.49 5.05
C ARG A 27 -6.87 5.07 3.64
N GLU A 28 -7.36 6.29 3.43
CA GLU A 28 -7.28 6.97 2.14
C GLU A 28 -5.84 7.38 1.82
N SER A 29 -5.06 7.78 2.84
CA SER A 29 -3.64 8.08 2.69
C SER A 29 -2.86 6.88 2.15
N ALA A 30 -3.09 5.67 2.67
CA ALA A 30 -2.37 4.48 2.21
C ALA A 30 -2.62 4.17 0.72
N VAL A 31 -3.87 4.35 0.25
CA VAL A 31 -4.20 4.16 -1.18
C VAL A 31 -3.66 5.32 -2.03
N ASN A 32 -3.63 6.54 -1.51
CA ASN A 32 -3.02 7.69 -2.18
C ASN A 32 -1.51 7.51 -2.33
N ASP A 33 -0.84 6.96 -1.32
CA ASP A 33 0.60 6.68 -1.36
C ASP A 33 0.91 5.61 -2.42
N LEU A 34 0.07 4.57 -2.52
CA LEU A 34 0.16 3.59 -3.60
C LEU A 34 -0.03 4.25 -4.99
N GLN A 35 -0.99 5.16 -5.12
CA GLN A 35 -1.22 5.87 -6.37
C GLN A 35 -0.04 6.78 -6.74
N LYS A 36 0.46 7.58 -5.81
CA LYS A 36 1.65 8.41 -6.04
C LYS A 36 2.84 7.57 -6.44
N PHE A 37 3.04 6.44 -5.76
CA PHE A 37 4.11 5.51 -6.09
C PHE A 37 3.96 4.91 -7.49
N SER A 38 2.74 4.59 -7.92
CA SER A 38 2.49 4.14 -9.31
C SER A 38 2.90 5.19 -10.36
N TYR A 39 2.65 6.48 -10.09
CA TYR A 39 3.07 7.56 -10.98
C TYR A 39 4.58 7.78 -10.94
N GLU A 40 5.18 7.72 -9.76
CA GLU A 40 6.63 7.80 -9.59
C GLU A 40 7.34 6.72 -10.42
N LEU A 41 6.85 5.47 -10.37
CA LEU A 41 7.34 4.37 -11.19
C LEU A 41 7.12 4.63 -12.68
N ARG A 42 5.91 5.03 -13.09
CA ARG A 42 5.61 5.32 -14.50
C ARG A 42 6.56 6.36 -15.08
N ASP A 43 6.80 7.43 -14.34
CA ASP A 43 7.45 8.64 -14.87
C ASP A 43 8.99 8.57 -14.73
N ASN A 44 9.51 7.86 -13.72
CA ASN A 44 10.94 7.88 -13.40
C ASN A 44 11.65 6.52 -13.47
N SER A 45 10.93 5.39 -13.37
CA SER A 45 11.57 4.08 -13.18
C SER A 45 12.48 3.63 -14.31
N GLN A 46 12.33 4.20 -15.50
CA GLN A 46 13.20 3.89 -16.65
C GLN A 46 14.66 4.32 -16.45
N TYR A 47 14.93 5.19 -15.48
CA TYR A 47 16.28 5.69 -15.17
C TYR A 47 16.82 5.19 -13.83
N TYR A 48 16.07 4.31 -13.14
CA TYR A 48 16.48 3.83 -11.83
C TYR A 48 17.73 2.97 -11.90
N THR A 49 18.68 3.28 -11.03
CA THR A 49 19.79 2.42 -10.68
C THR A 49 19.32 1.24 -9.83
N ALA A 50 20.19 0.24 -9.67
CA ALA A 50 19.91 -0.90 -8.79
C ALA A 50 19.54 -0.48 -7.35
N SER A 51 20.20 0.54 -6.80
CA SER A 51 19.91 1.04 -5.46
C SER A 51 18.56 1.75 -5.35
N GLU A 52 18.11 2.41 -6.42
CA GLU A 52 16.81 3.09 -6.46
C GLU A 52 15.68 2.08 -6.60
N TRP A 53 15.90 1.03 -7.39
CA TRP A 53 14.99 -0.11 -7.44
C TRP A 53 14.84 -0.78 -6.08
N GLU A 54 15.93 -0.99 -5.33
CA GLU A 54 15.87 -1.57 -3.99
C GLU A 54 15.02 -0.72 -3.04
N ARG A 55 15.20 0.61 -3.08
CA ARG A 55 14.35 1.54 -2.31
C ARG A 55 12.89 1.50 -2.78
N ALA A 56 12.64 1.39 -4.08
CA ALA A 56 11.30 1.29 -4.63
C ALA A 56 10.58 0.01 -4.16
N PHE A 57 11.26 -1.13 -4.16
CA PHE A 57 10.72 -2.38 -3.61
C PHE A 57 10.42 -2.28 -2.11
N ASN A 58 11.34 -1.68 -1.32
CA ASN A 58 11.13 -1.43 0.10
C ASN A 58 9.90 -0.55 0.35
N LYS A 59 9.79 0.56 -0.39
CA LYS A 59 8.67 1.50 -0.31
C LYS A 59 7.34 0.83 -0.65
N PHE A 60 7.32 0.04 -1.72
CA PHE A 60 6.13 -0.73 -2.12
C PHE A 60 5.67 -1.70 -1.02
N GLY A 61 6.60 -2.42 -0.40
CA GLY A 61 6.31 -3.30 0.74
C GLY A 61 5.73 -2.55 1.94
N MET A 62 6.27 -1.37 2.27
CA MET A 62 5.73 -0.52 3.34
C MET A 62 4.30 -0.06 3.05
N ILE A 63 4.02 0.41 1.83
CA ILE A 63 2.69 0.85 1.41
C ILE A 63 1.70 -0.31 1.52
N ARG A 64 2.07 -1.51 1.05
CA ARG A 64 1.23 -2.70 1.13
C ARG A 64 0.92 -3.12 2.57
N ARG A 65 1.91 -3.08 3.47
CA ARG A 65 1.68 -3.35 4.89
C ARG A 65 0.73 -2.34 5.53
N GLU A 66 0.83 -1.07 5.13
CA GLU A 66 -0.09 -0.05 5.63
C GLU A 66 -1.51 -0.27 5.10
N ILE A 67 -1.66 -0.60 3.82
CA ILE A 67 -2.96 -1.02 3.24
C ILE A 67 -3.51 -2.25 3.98
N ALA A 68 -2.70 -3.27 4.26
CA ALA A 68 -3.17 -4.48 4.94
C ALA A 68 -3.71 -4.26 6.37
N ARG A 69 -3.41 -3.10 6.99
CA ARG A 69 -3.93 -2.73 8.32
C ARG A 69 -5.36 -2.19 8.30
N HIS A 70 -5.91 -1.88 7.12
CA HIS A 70 -7.22 -1.23 6.98
C HIS A 70 -8.21 -2.10 6.22
N ASP A 71 -9.49 -2.03 6.60
CA ASP A 71 -10.57 -2.70 5.89
C ASP A 71 -11.06 -1.88 4.69
N TYR A 72 -10.89 -2.41 3.49
CA TYR A 72 -11.34 -1.79 2.24
C TYR A 72 -12.64 -2.41 1.73
N THR A 73 -13.53 -1.57 1.18
CA THR A 73 -14.71 -2.06 0.46
C THR A 73 -14.27 -2.78 -0.81
N VAL A 74 -15.18 -3.55 -1.42
CA VAL A 74 -14.89 -4.26 -2.68
C VAL A 74 -14.43 -3.30 -3.78
N ALA A 75 -15.06 -2.12 -3.90
CA ALA A 75 -14.68 -1.11 -4.89
C ALA A 75 -13.26 -0.57 -4.65
N GLU A 76 -12.90 -0.32 -3.38
CA GLU A 76 -11.56 0.15 -3.03
C GLU A 76 -10.50 -0.93 -3.20
N ARG A 77 -10.81 -2.19 -2.86
CA ARG A 77 -9.92 -3.33 -3.12
C ARG A 77 -9.65 -3.49 -4.62
N GLN A 78 -10.65 -3.33 -5.47
CA GLN A 78 -10.45 -3.32 -6.91
C GLN A 78 -9.54 -2.17 -7.36
N ARG A 79 -9.71 -0.97 -6.79
CA ARG A 79 -8.84 0.18 -7.07
C ARG A 79 -7.39 -0.08 -6.63
N ILE A 80 -7.19 -0.61 -5.42
CA ILE A 80 -5.89 -1.01 -4.90
C ILE A 80 -5.24 -2.05 -5.81
N GLY A 81 -5.98 -3.10 -6.20
CA GLY A 81 -5.46 -4.15 -7.09
C GLY A 81 -5.03 -3.62 -8.46
N ARG A 82 -5.76 -2.64 -9.03
CA ARG A 82 -5.34 -1.96 -10.28
C ARG A 82 -4.02 -1.21 -10.09
N LEU A 83 -3.90 -0.41 -9.02
CA LEU A 83 -2.68 0.34 -8.73
C LEU A 83 -1.48 -0.57 -8.43
N GLU A 84 -1.70 -1.69 -7.73
CA GLU A 84 -0.67 -2.71 -7.50
C GLU A 84 -0.20 -3.36 -8.81
N GLY A 85 -1.14 -3.65 -9.72
CA GLY A 85 -0.83 -4.15 -11.06
C GLY A 85 -0.01 -3.16 -11.88
N ASP A 86 -0.35 -1.87 -11.82
CA ASP A 86 0.43 -0.81 -12.48
C ASP A 86 1.85 -0.72 -11.91
N CYS A 87 2.00 -0.77 -10.58
CA CYS A 87 3.33 -0.81 -9.95
C CYS A 87 4.13 -2.03 -10.39
N ALA A 88 3.51 -3.23 -10.33
CA ALA A 88 4.14 -4.49 -10.72
C ALA A 88 4.66 -4.47 -12.16
N ARG A 89 3.88 -3.87 -13.08
CA ARG A 89 4.27 -3.71 -14.49
C ARG A 89 5.58 -2.96 -14.69
N TYR A 90 5.87 -1.96 -13.85
CA TYR A 90 7.13 -1.23 -13.91
C TYR A 90 8.23 -1.94 -13.12
N MET A 91 7.90 -2.50 -11.95
CA MET A 91 8.85 -3.18 -11.07
C MET A 91 9.43 -4.46 -11.67
N VAL A 92 8.77 -5.07 -12.66
CA VAL A 92 9.36 -6.16 -13.48
C VAL A 92 10.65 -5.72 -14.20
N ARG A 93 10.90 -4.43 -14.39
CA ARG A 93 12.16 -3.93 -14.95
C ARG A 93 13.29 -4.03 -13.93
N GLY A 94 13.08 -3.55 -12.71
CA GLY A 94 14.03 -3.74 -11.60
C GLY A 94 14.27 -5.22 -11.26
N ALA A 95 13.28 -6.08 -11.53
CA ALA A 95 13.43 -7.52 -11.48
C ALA A 95 14.49 -8.07 -12.44
N LYS A 96 14.42 -7.63 -13.70
CA LYS A 96 15.33 -8.04 -14.76
C LYS A 96 16.75 -7.54 -14.52
N ASP A 97 16.88 -6.39 -13.84
CA ASP A 97 18.18 -5.82 -13.46
C ASP A 97 18.79 -6.48 -12.20
N GLY A 98 18.19 -7.56 -11.68
CA GLY A 98 18.76 -8.38 -10.62
C GLY A 98 18.60 -7.84 -9.18
N VAL A 99 17.84 -6.75 -9.02
CA VAL A 99 17.70 -6.03 -7.74
C VAL A 99 16.85 -6.79 -6.72
N ILE A 100 16.00 -7.71 -7.19
CA ILE A 100 15.13 -8.51 -6.33
C ILE A 100 15.93 -9.39 -5.37
N ASN A 101 17.14 -9.82 -5.71
CA ASN A 101 17.97 -10.66 -4.85
C ASN A 101 18.29 -10.01 -3.48
N SER A 102 18.32 -8.67 -3.39
CA SER A 102 18.50 -7.95 -2.13
C SER A 102 17.20 -7.78 -1.31
N VAL A 103 16.03 -7.94 -1.95
CA VAL A 103 14.70 -7.66 -1.38
C VAL A 103 14.06 -8.90 -0.73
N PHE A 104 14.66 -10.09 -0.89
CA PHE A 104 14.19 -11.35 -0.28
C PHE A 104 14.00 -11.30 1.25
N GLY A 105 14.54 -10.28 1.93
CA GLY A 105 14.37 -10.07 3.37
C GLY A 105 13.05 -9.42 3.83
N LEU A 106 12.18 -8.94 2.93
CA LEU A 106 11.01 -8.12 3.32
C LEU A 106 9.71 -8.88 3.63
N GLY A 107 9.75 -10.21 3.67
CA GLY A 107 8.65 -11.05 4.17
C GLY A 107 7.73 -11.63 3.11
N SER A 108 7.04 -12.72 3.48
CA SER A 108 6.21 -13.60 2.64
C SER A 108 5.13 -12.89 1.81
N GLU A 109 4.70 -11.69 2.20
CA GLU A 109 3.68 -10.90 1.49
C GLU A 109 4.18 -10.32 0.16
N LEU A 110 5.45 -9.93 0.08
CA LEU A 110 6.07 -9.49 -1.18
C LEU A 110 6.40 -10.67 -2.08
N GLN A 111 6.58 -11.86 -1.50
CA GLN A 111 6.86 -13.09 -2.24
C GLN A 111 5.71 -13.45 -3.18
N GLY A 112 4.45 -13.24 -2.78
CA GLY A 112 3.29 -13.45 -3.66
C GLY A 112 3.22 -12.48 -4.85
N ILE A 113 3.75 -11.27 -4.71
CA ILE A 113 3.83 -10.29 -5.81
C ILE A 113 5.06 -10.56 -6.68
N LEU A 114 6.17 -10.97 -6.06
CA LEU A 114 7.35 -11.46 -6.76
C LEU A 114 7.01 -12.69 -7.62
N ASP A 115 6.20 -13.61 -7.12
CA ASP A 115 5.76 -14.80 -7.84
C ASP A 115 4.85 -14.39 -9.02
N ALA A 116 3.93 -13.44 -8.80
CA ALA A 116 3.13 -12.86 -9.88
C ALA A 116 3.94 -12.08 -10.92
N ILE A 117 5.07 -11.48 -10.53
CA ILE A 117 5.98 -10.72 -11.42
C ILE A 117 6.98 -11.66 -12.12
N GLY A 118 7.45 -12.70 -11.43
CA GLY A 118 8.47 -13.65 -11.87
C GLY A 118 7.92 -14.90 -12.57
N GLY A 119 6.62 -15.18 -12.43
CA GLY A 119 5.92 -16.36 -12.94
C GLY A 119 5.71 -16.40 -14.46
N LYS A 120 6.49 -15.68 -15.26
CA LYS A 120 6.47 -15.80 -16.72
C LYS A 120 7.87 -16.11 -17.26
N ASN A 121 8.39 -17.29 -16.94
CA ASN A 121 9.41 -18.01 -17.74
C ASN A 121 9.70 -19.44 -17.24
N ARG A 122 8.67 -20.23 -16.93
CA ARG A 122 8.79 -21.69 -16.94
C ARG A 122 7.47 -22.28 -17.42
N GLU A 123 7.37 -22.42 -18.74
CA GLU A 123 6.74 -23.53 -19.48
C GLU A 123 6.96 -23.28 -20.98
#